data_AF-A0A6B2C6W5-F1
#
_entry.id   AF-A0A6B2C6W5-F1
#
_cell.length_a   1.000
_cell.length_b   1.000
_cell.length_c   1.000
_cell.angle_alpha   90.00
_cell.angle_beta   90.00
_cell.angle_gamma   90.00
#
_symmetry.space_group_name_H-M   'P 1'
#
loop_
_entity.id
_entity.type
_entity.pdbx_description
1 polymer ?
#
loop_
_entity_poly.entity_id
_entity_poly.type
_entity_poly.pdbx_seq_one_letter_code
_entity_poly.pdbx_strand_id
1 'polypeptide(L)'
;MNSKILRFAIYIDPIDDWPNELIFDCETVNLLRRDDKLLELWLKCRSIDDVVESLKKIIGRGVIIGVGGLDGSFIRMVPGDINLLNEIGSRDKYVDGEIEVEFSELKALHEIIRSSSRVNIDLVNKRVKMILREKISISKLFDNKIRLLKPEKIPP
;
A
#
# COMPACT_ATOMS: atom_id res chain seq x y z
N MET A 1 -23.26 4.89 -10.45
CA MET A 1 -21.88 4.62 -10.90
C MET A 1 -21.15 3.94 -9.75
N ASN A 2 -20.62 2.74 -9.93
CA ASN A 2 -19.80 2.10 -8.89
C ASN A 2 -18.53 2.96 -8.71
N SER A 3 -18.39 3.63 -7.56
CA SER A 3 -17.17 4.39 -7.28
C SER A 3 -16.01 3.40 -7.17
N LYS A 4 -15.02 3.52 -8.04
CA LYS A 4 -13.84 2.67 -8.04
C LYS A 4 -12.95 3.14 -6.88
N ILE A 5 -12.72 2.27 -5.90
CA ILE A 5 -11.86 2.58 -4.75
C ILE A 5 -10.42 2.74 -5.25
N LEU A 6 -9.78 3.84 -4.87
CA LEU A 6 -8.40 4.14 -5.20
C LEU A 6 -7.47 3.71 -4.06
N ARG A 7 -6.31 3.13 -4.38
CA ARG A 7 -5.33 2.64 -3.41
C ARG A 7 -3.92 3.09 -3.78
N PHE A 8 -3.22 3.65 -2.80
CA PHE A 8 -1.89 4.21 -3.00
C PHE A 8 -0.98 3.91 -1.83
N ALA A 9 0.32 3.84 -2.09
CA ALA A 9 1.36 4.11 -1.10
C ALA A 9 1.97 5.48 -1.41
N ILE A 10 1.98 6.38 -0.42
CA ILE A 10 2.62 7.69 -0.51
C ILE A 10 3.91 7.62 0.30
N TYR A 11 5.02 8.00 -0.33
CA TYR A 11 6.35 8.00 0.28
C TYR A 11 6.75 9.42 0.59
N ILE A 12 7.14 9.67 1.83
CA ILE A 12 7.24 11.02 2.36
C ILE A 12 8.48 11.12 3.23
N ASP A 13 9.28 12.15 2.97
CA ASP A 13 10.37 12.58 3.84
C ASP A 13 9.80 13.65 4.79
N PRO A 14 9.56 13.32 6.07
CA PRO A 14 8.90 14.22 7.02
C PRO A 14 9.83 15.37 7.43
N ILE A 15 9.26 16.56 7.60
CA ILE A 15 9.99 17.73 8.11
C ILE A 15 9.93 17.79 9.64
N ASP A 16 8.87 17.24 10.24
CA ASP A 16 8.62 17.21 11.68
C ASP A 16 8.31 15.79 12.20
N ASP A 17 8.28 15.64 13.53
CA ASP A 17 7.81 14.42 14.16
C ASP A 17 6.33 14.25 13.88
N TRP A 18 6.04 13.37 12.92
CA TRP A 18 4.68 13.13 12.47
C TRP A 18 3.87 12.41 13.56
N PRO A 19 2.72 12.96 14.02
CA PRO A 19 1.84 12.24 14.93
C PRO A 19 1.40 10.89 14.35
N ASN A 20 1.30 9.89 15.23
CA ASN A 20 0.86 8.53 14.89
C ASN A 20 -0.58 8.48 14.34
N GLU A 21 -1.39 9.51 14.61
CA GLU A 21 -2.76 9.63 14.12
C GLU A 21 -2.93 10.92 13.32
N LEU A 22 -3.14 10.76 12.02
CA LEU A 22 -3.54 11.83 11.10
C LEU A 22 -4.91 11.50 10.53
N ILE A 23 -5.77 12.50 10.54
CA ILE A 23 -7.11 12.38 9.97
C ILE A 23 -7.05 12.84 8.52
N PHE A 24 -6.99 11.86 7.63
CA PHE A 24 -7.11 12.06 6.18
C PHE A 24 -8.56 11.82 5.73
N ASP A 25 -8.89 12.34 4.56
CA ASP A 25 -10.19 12.07 3.93
C ASP A 25 -10.22 10.66 3.32
N CYS A 26 -9.04 10.16 2.93
CA CYS A 26 -8.81 8.75 2.66
C CYS A 26 -8.68 7.94 3.96
N GLU A 27 -9.12 6.68 3.91
CA GLU A 27 -8.84 5.71 4.95
C GLU A 27 -7.34 5.40 4.97
N THR A 28 -6.72 5.50 6.16
CA THR A 28 -5.34 5.06 6.36
C THR A 28 -5.31 3.58 6.66
N VAL A 29 -4.83 2.80 5.69
CA VAL A 29 -4.72 1.34 5.83
C VAL A 29 -3.48 0.98 6.66
N ASN A 30 -2.36 1.64 6.40
CA ASN A 30 -1.10 1.38 7.09
C ASN A 30 -0.20 2.62 7.11
N LEU A 31 0.64 2.69 8.14
CA LEU A 31 1.69 3.70 8.28
C LEU A 31 2.97 3.01 8.71
N LEU A 32 4.02 3.11 7.89
CA LEU A 32 5.28 2.44 8.11
C LEU A 32 6.42 3.45 8.10
N ARG A 33 7.30 3.38 9.11
CA ARG A 33 8.57 4.12 9.10
C ARG A 33 9.66 3.20 8.52
N ARG A 34 10.32 3.66 7.46
CA ARG A 34 11.38 2.96 6.72
C ARG A 34 12.71 3.65 7.00
N ASP A 35 13.71 2.88 7.41
CA ASP A 35 15.08 3.34 7.69
C ASP A 35 15.15 4.62 8.54
N ASP A 36 14.23 4.73 9.50
CA ASP A 36 14.01 5.85 10.43
C ASP A 36 13.74 7.24 9.83
N LYS A 37 13.87 7.41 8.51
CA LYS A 37 13.74 8.70 7.83
C LYS A 37 12.53 8.81 6.94
N LEU A 38 12.13 7.73 6.26
CA LEU A 38 11.05 7.78 5.29
C LEU A 38 9.75 7.27 5.90
N LEU A 39 8.65 7.98 5.69
CA LEU A 39 7.33 7.50 6.03
C LEU A 39 6.62 7.02 4.77
N GLU A 40 5.97 5.87 4.93
CA GLU A 40 5.19 5.24 3.89
C GLU A 40 3.76 5.07 4.38
N LEU A 41 2.85 5.80 3.73
CA LEU A 41 1.45 5.91 4.09
C LEU A 41 0.59 5.21 3.04
N TRP A 42 -0.18 4.22 3.47
CA TRP A 42 -1.07 3.47 2.60
C TRP A 42 -2.49 4.02 2.71
N LEU A 43 -3.01 4.55 1.60
CA LEU A 43 -4.30 5.22 1.56
C LEU A 43 -5.29 4.46 0.69
N LYS A 44 -6.53 4.37 1.18
CA LYS A 44 -7.69 3.85 0.45
C LYS A 44 -8.74 4.96 0.36
N CYS A 45 -8.98 5.44 -0.85
CA CYS A 45 -9.80 6.63 -1.11
C CYS A 45 -11.05 6.25 -1.90
N ARG A 46 -12.17 6.92 -1.64
CA ARG A 46 -13.45 6.64 -2.33
C ARG A 46 -13.60 7.46 -3.60
N SER A 47 -12.91 8.59 -3.68
CA SER A 47 -12.89 9.50 -4.80
C SER A 47 -11.49 10.05 -5.04
N ILE A 48 -11.29 10.68 -6.20
CA ILE A 48 -10.07 11.42 -6.51
C ILE A 48 -9.98 12.73 -5.69
N ASP A 49 -11.11 13.32 -5.31
CA ASP A 49 -11.15 14.52 -4.48
C ASP A 49 -10.60 14.20 -3.07
N ASP A 50 -10.94 13.05 -2.50
CA ASP A 50 -10.39 12.59 -1.21
C ASP A 50 -8.86 12.44 -1.28
N VAL A 51 -8.34 11.99 -2.43
CA VAL A 51 -6.89 11.88 -2.67
C VAL A 51 -6.26 13.27 -2.63
N VAL A 52 -6.82 14.23 -3.37
CA VAL A 52 -6.30 15.60 -3.45
C VAL A 52 -6.31 16.26 -2.07
N GLU A 53 -7.40 16.16 -1.31
CA GLU A 53 -7.47 16.73 0.03
C GLU A 53 -6.48 16.06 1.01
N SER A 54 -6.33 14.74 0.93
CA SER A 54 -5.33 14.02 1.72
C SER A 54 -3.90 14.43 1.37
N LEU A 55 -3.59 14.62 0.08
CA LEU A 55 -2.27 15.07 -0.37
C LEU A 55 -1.97 16.51 0.08
N LYS A 56 -2.95 17.42 0.06
CA LYS A 56 -2.80 18.79 0.59
C LYS A 56 -2.40 18.77 2.07
N LYS A 57 -3.01 17.89 2.86
CA LYS A 57 -2.67 17.70 4.29
C LYS A 57 -1.24 17.16 4.50
N ILE A 58 -0.72 16.41 3.53
CA ILE A 58 0.64 15.85 3.56
C ILE A 58 1.71 16.90 3.22
N ILE A 59 1.50 17.71 2.16
CA ILE A 59 2.49 18.66 1.63
C ILE A 59 2.98 19.66 2.69
N GLY A 60 2.13 20.03 3.66
CA GLY A 60 2.50 20.92 4.76
C GLY A 60 3.36 20.30 5.86
N ARG A 61 3.62 18.98 5.82
CA ARG A 61 4.31 18.22 6.88
C ARG A 61 5.55 17.48 6.39
N GLY A 62 5.74 17.38 5.09
CA GLY A 62 6.86 16.65 4.51
C GLY A 62 6.96 16.81 3.01
N VAL A 63 8.08 16.34 2.47
CA VAL A 63 8.31 16.28 1.04
C VAL A 63 7.81 14.94 0.51
N ILE A 64 6.82 14.96 -0.37
CA ILE A 64 6.36 13.75 -1.05
C ILE A 64 7.41 13.31 -2.06
N ILE A 65 8.05 12.17 -1.77
CA ILE A 65 9.06 11.54 -2.63
C ILE A 65 8.41 10.84 -3.81
N GLY A 66 7.24 10.23 -3.61
CA GLY A 66 6.52 9.57 -4.68
C GLY A 66 5.23 8.88 -4.27
N VAL A 67 4.54 8.36 -5.28
CA VAL A 67 3.26 7.67 -5.20
C VAL A 67 3.39 6.32 -5.91
N GLY A 68 3.08 5.24 -5.18
CA GLY A 68 3.06 3.87 -5.70
C GLY A 68 1.65 3.32 -5.85
N GLY A 69 1.40 2.61 -6.94
CA GLY A 69 0.15 1.89 -7.21
C GLY A 69 0.26 0.38 -6.99
N LEU A 70 -0.90 -0.28 -6.90
CA LEU A 70 -0.98 -1.74 -6.72
C LEU A 70 -0.56 -2.55 -7.95
N ASP A 71 -0.36 -1.89 -9.08
CA ASP A 71 0.17 -2.50 -10.30
C ASP A 71 1.71 -2.47 -10.36
N GLY A 72 2.39 -2.01 -9.31
CA GLY A 72 3.84 -1.85 -9.30
C GLY A 72 4.33 -0.52 -9.89
N SER A 73 3.42 0.33 -10.41
CA SER A 73 3.79 1.66 -10.84
C SER A 73 4.30 2.50 -9.68
N PHE A 74 5.29 3.35 -9.97
CA PHE A 74 5.81 4.32 -9.03
C PHE A 74 6.12 5.62 -9.76
N ILE A 75 5.52 6.71 -9.30
CA ILE A 75 5.79 8.05 -9.81
C ILE A 75 6.55 8.83 -8.74
N ARG A 76 7.67 9.42 -9.16
CA ARG A 76 8.41 10.36 -8.32
C ARG A 76 7.63 11.67 -8.25
N MET A 77 7.46 12.17 -7.03
CA MET A 77 6.62 13.33 -6.71
C MET A 77 5.13 13.09 -7.05
N VAL A 78 4.27 14.00 -6.58
CA VAL A 78 2.85 13.98 -6.97
C VAL A 78 2.74 14.52 -8.40
N PRO A 79 2.20 13.75 -9.36
CA PRO A 79 2.01 14.26 -10.71
C PRO A 79 0.97 15.39 -10.70
N GLY A 80 1.20 16.42 -11.53
CA GLY A 80 0.23 17.50 -11.71
C GLY A 80 -1.03 17.07 -12.48
N ASP A 81 -1.00 15.91 -13.13
CA ASP A 81 -2.14 15.32 -13.83
C ASP A 81 -2.91 14.38 -12.90
N ILE A 82 -4.11 14.84 -12.51
CA ILE A 82 -5.04 14.09 -11.66
C ILE A 82 -5.50 12.79 -12.32
N ASN A 83 -5.58 12.73 -13.66
CA ASN A 83 -5.98 11.50 -14.35
C ASN A 83 -4.95 10.40 -14.13
N LEU A 84 -3.67 10.75 -14.12
CA LEU A 84 -2.60 9.80 -13.86
C LEU A 84 -2.65 9.24 -12.43
N LEU A 85 -2.98 10.07 -11.43
CA LEU A 85 -3.25 9.58 -10.07
C LEU A 85 -4.43 8.62 -10.04
N ASN A 86 -5.54 8.98 -10.70
CA ASN A 86 -6.71 8.12 -10.78
C ASN A 86 -6.41 6.77 -11.46
N GLU A 87 -5.59 6.77 -12.51
CA GLU A 87 -5.14 5.54 -13.15
C GLU A 87 -4.33 4.66 -12.20
N ILE A 88 -3.28 5.21 -11.58
CA ILE A 88 -2.40 4.48 -10.63
C ILE A 88 -3.21 3.88 -9.50
N GLY A 89 -4.07 4.68 -8.88
CA GLY A 89 -4.83 4.26 -7.70
C GLY A 89 -5.87 3.20 -8.01
N SER A 90 -6.31 3.11 -9.26
CA SER A 90 -7.42 2.26 -9.64
C SER A 90 -6.98 0.95 -10.30
N ARG A 91 -5.71 0.83 -10.70
CA ARG A 91 -5.18 -0.41 -11.27
C ARG A 91 -4.95 -1.42 -10.15
N ASP A 92 -5.20 -2.68 -10.48
CA ASP A 92 -4.98 -3.82 -9.58
C ASP A 92 -4.31 -4.93 -10.38
N LYS A 93 -3.47 -5.71 -9.71
CA LYS A 93 -2.80 -6.89 -10.26
C LYS A 93 -3.29 -8.13 -9.53
N TYR A 94 -3.08 -9.27 -10.16
CA TYR A 94 -3.29 -10.58 -9.54
C TYR A 94 -1.98 -11.34 -9.53
N VAL A 95 -1.76 -12.12 -8.47
CA VAL A 95 -0.61 -13.00 -8.32
C VAL A 95 -1.07 -14.42 -8.05
N ASP A 96 -0.30 -15.38 -8.53
CA ASP A 96 -0.46 -16.82 -8.33
C ASP A 96 0.88 -17.49 -8.01
N GLY A 97 0.83 -18.78 -7.69
CA GLY A 97 2.02 -19.59 -7.45
C GLY A 97 2.70 -19.28 -6.12
N GLU A 98 4.03 -19.28 -6.14
CA GLU A 98 4.85 -18.96 -4.97
C GLU A 98 5.00 -17.44 -4.82
N ILE A 99 4.62 -16.92 -3.66
CA ILE A 99 4.78 -15.51 -3.32
C ILE A 99 5.56 -15.35 -2.01
N GLU A 100 6.25 -14.23 -1.89
CA GLU A 100 6.86 -13.76 -0.64
C GLU A 100 6.21 -12.43 -0.28
N VAL A 101 5.79 -12.28 0.97
CA VAL A 101 5.12 -11.08 1.47
C VAL A 101 5.72 -10.59 2.77
N GLU A 102 5.60 -9.30 3.04
CA GLU A 102 5.85 -8.66 4.34
C GLU A 102 4.51 -8.32 5.00
N PHE A 103 4.39 -8.51 6.32
CA PHE A 103 3.18 -8.20 7.06
C PHE A 103 3.46 -7.30 8.26
N SER A 104 2.48 -6.46 8.61
CA SER A 104 2.64 -5.53 9.74
C SER A 104 2.33 -6.19 11.09
N GLU A 105 1.29 -7.03 11.11
CA GLU A 105 0.77 -7.74 12.27
C GLU A 105 0.33 -9.17 11.90
N LEU A 106 0.44 -10.13 12.83
CA LEU A 106 0.08 -11.53 12.53
C LEU A 106 -1.37 -11.71 12.09
N LYS A 107 -2.29 -10.91 12.64
CA LYS A 107 -3.72 -10.96 12.30
C LYS A 107 -4.00 -10.66 10.82
N ALA A 108 -3.13 -9.89 10.17
CA ALA A 108 -3.21 -9.58 8.74
C ALA A 108 -3.20 -10.84 7.86
N LEU A 109 -2.44 -11.86 8.28
CA LEU A 109 -2.20 -13.06 7.47
C LEU A 109 -3.41 -14.01 7.43
N HIS A 110 -4.37 -13.88 8.35
CA HIS A 110 -5.43 -14.87 8.54
C HIS A 110 -6.25 -15.11 7.26
N GLU A 111 -6.57 -14.05 6.52
CA GLU A 111 -7.33 -14.17 5.27
C GLU A 111 -6.52 -14.80 4.13
N ILE A 112 -5.22 -14.55 4.07
CA ILE A 112 -4.35 -14.99 2.97
C ILE A 112 -3.89 -16.44 3.16
N ILE A 113 -3.67 -16.86 4.41
CA ILE A 113 -3.29 -18.23 4.75
C ILE A 113 -4.36 -19.22 4.26
N ARG A 114 -5.65 -18.86 4.32
CA ARG A 114 -6.75 -19.71 3.83
C ARG A 114 -6.69 -19.98 2.33
N SER A 115 -6.19 -19.01 1.56
CA SER A 115 -5.97 -19.14 0.12
C SER A 115 -4.63 -19.78 -0.24
N SER A 116 -3.89 -20.33 0.75
CA SER A 116 -2.55 -20.91 0.56
C SER A 116 -2.53 -22.43 0.79
N SER A 117 -1.78 -23.16 -0.03
CA SER A 117 -1.56 -24.61 0.13
C SER A 117 -0.41 -24.91 1.09
N ARG A 118 0.61 -24.06 1.10
CA ARG A 118 1.76 -24.14 1.98
C ARG A 118 2.15 -22.74 2.45
N VAL A 119 2.53 -22.63 3.71
CA VAL A 119 2.92 -21.36 4.35
C VAL A 119 4.18 -21.61 5.17
N ASN A 120 5.18 -20.74 5.01
CA ASN A 120 6.37 -20.69 5.84
C ASN A 120 6.52 -19.26 6.38
N ILE A 121 6.44 -19.11 7.70
CA ILE A 121 6.39 -17.82 8.38
C ILE A 121 7.73 -17.55 9.07
N ASP A 122 8.34 -16.44 8.72
CA ASP A 122 9.47 -15.85 9.42
C ASP A 122 8.97 -14.67 10.27
N LEU A 123 8.77 -14.94 11.56
CA LEU A 123 8.29 -13.94 12.52
C LEU A 123 9.32 -12.86 12.82
N VAL A 124 10.61 -13.18 12.73
CA VAL A 124 11.70 -12.24 13.06
C VAL A 124 11.74 -11.12 12.03
N ASN A 125 11.66 -11.50 10.75
CA ASN A 125 11.68 -10.53 9.65
C ASN A 125 10.28 -10.08 9.22
N LYS A 126 9.21 -10.55 9.90
CA LYS A 126 7.81 -10.34 9.53
C LYS A 126 7.53 -10.66 8.05
N ARG A 127 8.04 -11.80 7.58
CA ARG A 127 7.87 -12.28 6.20
C ARG A 127 7.16 -13.61 6.16
N VAL A 128 6.44 -13.84 5.06
CA VAL A 128 5.83 -15.12 4.78
C VAL A 128 6.11 -15.52 3.35
N LYS A 129 6.55 -16.76 3.16
CA LYS A 129 6.57 -17.43 1.86
C LYS A 129 5.39 -18.37 1.79
N MET A 130 4.63 -18.32 0.70
CA MET A 130 3.45 -19.16 0.55
C MET A 130 3.27 -19.60 -0.89
N ILE A 131 2.64 -20.76 -1.07
CA ILE A 131 2.16 -21.23 -2.36
C ILE A 131 0.65 -21.04 -2.36
N LEU A 132 0.15 -20.24 -3.30
CA LEU A 132 -1.26 -19.93 -3.41
C LEU A 132 -2.02 -21.10 -4.06
N ARG A 133 -3.26 -21.36 -3.59
CA ARG A 133 -4.20 -22.31 -4.22
C ARG A 133 -4.95 -21.69 -5.40
N GLU A 134 -5.02 -20.37 -5.41
CA GLU A 134 -5.80 -19.57 -6.33
C GLU A 134 -5.12 -18.22 -6.54
N LYS A 135 -5.51 -17.50 -7.60
CA LYS A 135 -5.07 -16.12 -7.82
C LYS A 135 -5.61 -15.23 -6.72
N ILE A 136 -4.76 -14.35 -6.19
CA ILE A 136 -5.14 -13.32 -5.21
C ILE A 136 -4.89 -11.94 -5.81
N SER A 137 -5.80 -11.00 -5.57
CA SER A 137 -5.62 -9.60 -5.96
C SER A 137 -4.67 -8.87 -5.01
N ILE A 138 -3.85 -7.97 -5.53
CA ILE A 138 -2.97 -7.13 -4.70
C ILE A 138 -3.79 -6.21 -3.81
N SER A 139 -4.96 -5.76 -4.26
CA SER A 139 -5.92 -5.04 -3.41
C SER A 139 -6.31 -5.78 -2.14
N LYS A 140 -6.43 -7.12 -2.17
CA LYS A 140 -6.73 -7.93 -0.98
C LYS A 140 -5.55 -7.98 -0.01
N LEU A 141 -4.32 -8.06 -0.52
CA LEU A 141 -3.10 -7.98 0.30
C LEU A 141 -2.99 -6.59 0.96
N PHE A 142 -3.18 -5.54 0.16
CA PHE A 142 -3.13 -4.15 0.60
C PHE A 142 -4.14 -3.88 1.73
N ASP A 143 -5.41 -4.23 1.52
CA ASP A 143 -6.49 -4.03 2.49
C ASP A 143 -6.23 -4.80 3.81
N ASN A 144 -5.43 -5.88 3.76
CA ASN A 144 -4.97 -6.64 4.92
C ASN A 144 -3.61 -6.16 5.49
N LYS A 145 -3.05 -5.04 5.03
CA LYS A 145 -1.73 -4.51 5.46
C LYS A 145 -0.56 -5.46 5.16
N ILE A 146 -0.64 -6.14 4.03
CA ILE A 146 0.37 -7.07 3.52
C ILE A 146 0.99 -6.50 2.24
N ARG A 147 2.32 -6.44 2.19
CA ARG A 147 3.10 -6.05 1.02
C ARG A 147 3.57 -7.26 0.24
N LEU A 148 3.48 -7.20 -1.08
CA LEU A 148 4.12 -8.19 -1.96
C LEU A 148 5.63 -7.90 -2.13
N LEU A 149 6.46 -8.91 -1.88
CA LEU A 149 7.92 -8.85 -2.13
C LEU A 149 8.34 -9.66 -3.37
N LYS A 150 7.65 -10.77 -3.66
CA LYS A 150 7.87 -11.62 -4.83
C LYS A 150 6.53 -12.11 -5.40
N PRO A 151 6.41 -12.33 -6.72
CA PRO A 151 7.48 -12.38 -7.73
C PRO A 151 8.06 -11.02 -8.12
N GLU A 152 7.28 -9.96 -7.93
CA GLU A 152 7.68 -8.57 -8.16
C GLU A 152 7.41 -7.80 -6.87
N LYS A 153 8.36 -6.97 -6.43
CA LYS A 153 8.13 -6.09 -5.28
C LYS A 153 7.23 -4.95 -5.72
N ILE A 154 6.02 -4.91 -5.16
CA ILE A 154 5.07 -3.82 -5.42
C ILE A 154 5.25 -2.77 -4.32
N PRO A 155 5.27 -1.46 -4.65
CA PRO A 155 5.60 -0.43 -3.67
C PRO A 155 4.61 -0.41 -2.48
N PRO A 156 3.28 -0.46 -2.68
CA PRO A 156 2.35 -1.02 -1.69
C PRO A 156 2.35 -2.56 -1.68
#